data_AF-A0A7S3LCC5-F1
#
_entry.id   AF-A0A7S3LCC5-F1
#
_cell.length_a   1.000
_cell.length_b   1.000
_cell.length_c   1.000
_cell.angle_alpha   90.00
_cell.angle_beta   90.00
_cell.angle_gamma   90.00
#
_symmetry.space_group_name_H-M   'P 1'
#
loop_
_entity.id
_entity.type
_entity.pdbx_description
1 polymer ?
#
loop_
_entity_poly.entity_id
_entity_poly.type
_entity_poly.pdbx_seq_one_letter_code
_entity_poly.pdbx_strand_id
1 'polypeptide(L)'
;QSLHPLDTQLAELMYAYYPAGGYYRRHCDAEAETPSAWRQFSFLLYLNPHWRPSHGGALRLHRDSGMDELPVGELPNFVDIPPQAGTLVVFRSNLVPHEVLTTNQERSAVVGWFLAAEDPNTCKNKNMNSLIPVGQNCIALDTLTALRALRDAVPRMAQKVQPQPAVDYSGMIWAETT
;
A
#
# COMPACT_ATOMS: atom_id res chain seq x y z
N GLN A 1 18.99 3.59 -1.64
CA GLN A 1 18.69 4.25 -0.35
C GLN A 1 18.66 3.19 0.75
N SER A 2 19.27 3.47 1.89
CA SER A 2 19.24 2.58 3.07
C SER A 2 17.84 2.56 3.68
N LEU A 3 17.36 1.37 4.04
CA LEU A 3 16.15 1.22 4.86
C LEU A 3 16.38 1.79 6.25
N HIS A 4 15.43 2.59 6.74
CA HIS A 4 15.40 2.98 8.14
C HIS A 4 14.72 1.87 8.95
N PRO A 5 15.05 1.66 10.23
CA PRO A 5 14.30 0.74 11.08
C PRO A 5 12.79 1.05 11.04
N LEU A 6 11.96 0.03 10.89
CA LEU A 6 10.50 0.20 10.97
C LEU A 6 10.08 0.40 12.41
N ASP A 7 9.15 1.33 12.64
CA ASP A 7 8.43 1.36 13.90
C ASP A 7 7.33 0.29 13.87
N THR A 8 7.57 -0.80 14.60
CA THR A 8 6.62 -1.92 14.69
C THR A 8 5.30 -1.59 15.37
N GLN A 9 5.17 -0.39 15.97
CA GLN A 9 3.97 0.08 16.66
C GLN A 9 3.23 1.19 15.89
N LEU A 10 3.85 1.78 14.87
CA LEU A 10 3.28 2.90 14.14
C LEU A 10 2.86 2.49 12.72
N ALA A 11 1.56 2.53 12.48
CA ALA A 11 0.97 2.33 11.17
C ALA A 11 -0.19 3.30 10.93
N GLU A 12 -0.29 3.78 9.70
CA GLU A 12 -1.47 4.47 9.18
C GLU A 12 -2.39 3.45 8.51
N LEU A 13 -3.71 3.59 8.68
CA LEU A 13 -4.71 2.72 8.05
C LEU A 13 -5.87 3.54 7.48
N MET A 14 -6.39 3.07 6.36
CA MET A 14 -7.53 3.63 5.65
C MET A 14 -8.38 2.50 5.07
N TYR A 15 -9.70 2.64 5.14
CA TYR A 15 -10.62 1.82 4.36
C TYR A 15 -10.85 2.50 3.01
N ALA A 16 -10.47 1.83 1.93
CA ALA A 16 -10.67 2.31 0.58
C ALA A 16 -11.85 1.58 -0.06
N TYR A 17 -12.82 2.33 -0.60
CA TYR A 17 -13.95 1.80 -1.37
C TYR A 17 -14.04 2.54 -2.71
N TYR A 18 -14.15 1.77 -3.79
CA TYR A 18 -14.32 2.25 -5.14
C TYR A 18 -15.63 1.70 -5.70
N PRO A 19 -16.61 2.54 -6.08
CA PRO A 19 -17.77 2.08 -6.83
C PRO A 19 -17.37 1.63 -8.23
N ALA A 20 -18.29 1.02 -8.98
CA ALA A 20 -18.08 0.75 -10.41
C ALA A 20 -17.73 2.05 -11.16
N GLY A 21 -16.73 1.98 -12.05
CA GLY A 21 -16.09 3.12 -12.70
C GLY A 21 -14.94 3.75 -11.89
N GLY A 22 -14.77 3.41 -10.62
CA GLY A 22 -13.71 3.93 -9.77
C GLY A 22 -12.31 3.49 -10.22
N TYR A 23 -11.35 4.39 -10.07
CA TYR A 23 -9.93 4.17 -10.39
C TYR A 23 -9.04 5.08 -9.54
N TYR A 24 -7.74 4.83 -9.55
CA TYR A 24 -6.75 5.73 -8.95
C TYR A 24 -5.52 5.80 -9.84
N ARG A 25 -5.02 7.00 -10.09
CA ARG A 25 -3.92 7.22 -11.04
C ARG A 25 -2.60 6.69 -10.51
N ARG A 26 -1.66 6.48 -11.43
CA ARG A 26 -0.27 6.16 -11.12
C ARG A 26 0.34 7.19 -10.17
N HIS A 27 0.94 6.71 -9.08
CA HIS A 27 1.57 7.52 -8.05
C HIS A 27 2.52 6.67 -7.19
N CYS A 28 3.36 7.32 -6.39
CA CYS A 28 3.98 6.72 -5.20
C CYS A 28 3.29 7.22 -3.92
N ASP A 29 3.31 6.39 -2.88
CA ASP A 29 2.64 6.70 -1.60
C ASP A 29 3.46 7.60 -0.68
N ALA A 30 4.76 7.70 -0.93
CA ALA A 30 5.71 8.46 -0.15
C ALA A 30 6.53 9.38 -1.06
N GLU A 31 6.53 10.67 -0.73
CA GLU A 31 7.27 11.71 -1.42
C GLU A 31 8.23 12.37 -0.44
N ALA A 32 9.49 12.55 -0.86
CA ALA A 32 10.54 13.14 -0.01
C ALA A 32 10.16 14.56 0.43
N GLU A 33 10.61 14.96 1.61
CA GLU A 33 10.37 16.30 2.17
C GLU A 33 8.88 16.64 2.41
N THR A 34 7.98 15.64 2.34
CA THR A 34 6.57 15.74 2.74
C THR A 34 6.28 14.86 3.97
N PRO A 35 5.13 15.01 4.66
CA PRO A 35 4.75 14.10 5.74
C PRO A 35 4.65 12.63 5.32
N SER A 36 4.37 12.34 4.05
CA SER A 36 4.27 10.95 3.56
C SER A 36 5.63 10.26 3.46
N ALA A 37 6.75 10.99 3.53
CA ALA A 37 8.11 10.43 3.53
C ALA A 37 8.34 9.39 4.64
N TRP A 38 7.59 9.48 5.75
CA TRP A 38 7.65 8.54 6.86
C TRP A 38 7.16 7.14 6.49
N ARG A 39 6.34 7.00 5.44
CA ARG A 39 5.81 5.71 4.97
C ARG A 39 6.93 4.95 4.26
N GLN A 40 7.35 3.82 4.84
CA GLN A 40 8.38 2.98 4.25
C GLN A 40 7.81 1.83 3.42
N PHE A 41 6.71 1.24 3.88
CA PHE A 41 5.99 0.18 3.19
C PHE A 41 4.51 0.47 3.14
N SER A 42 3.92 0.28 1.98
CA SER A 42 2.48 0.28 1.76
C SER A 42 1.98 -1.15 1.80
N PHE A 43 0.78 -1.36 2.33
CA PHE A 43 0.10 -2.64 2.26
C PHE A 43 -1.37 -2.49 1.90
N LEU A 44 -1.90 -3.50 1.21
CA LEU A 44 -3.33 -3.62 0.92
C LEU A 44 -3.80 -5.01 1.30
N LEU A 45 -4.90 -5.10 2.05
CA LEU A 45 -5.64 -6.33 2.28
C LEU A 45 -6.99 -6.24 1.57
N TYR A 46 -7.18 -7.06 0.55
CA TYR A 46 -8.40 -7.06 -0.24
C TYR A 46 -9.53 -7.84 0.44
N LEU A 47 -10.76 -7.34 0.25
CA LEU A 47 -11.96 -7.86 0.91
C LEU A 47 -13.03 -8.35 -0.08
N ASN A 48 -12.70 -8.47 -1.37
CA ASN A 48 -13.70 -8.70 -2.44
C ASN A 48 -13.86 -10.19 -2.77
N PRO A 49 -14.94 -10.86 -2.33
CA PRO A 49 -15.13 -12.28 -2.59
C PRO A 49 -15.47 -12.52 -4.06
N HIS A 50 -15.10 -13.70 -4.58
CA HIS A 50 -15.45 -14.16 -5.93
C HIS A 50 -15.07 -13.18 -7.06
N TRP A 51 -13.92 -12.48 -6.94
CA TRP A 51 -13.47 -11.54 -7.97
C TRP A 51 -13.16 -12.27 -9.27
N ARG A 52 -13.56 -11.67 -10.40
CA ARG A 52 -13.35 -12.24 -11.74
C ARG A 52 -12.51 -11.27 -12.58
N PRO A 53 -11.73 -11.76 -13.55
CA PRO A 53 -10.97 -10.89 -14.44
C PRO A 53 -11.82 -9.81 -15.13
N SER A 54 -13.06 -10.12 -15.50
CA SER A 54 -13.99 -9.16 -16.13
C SER A 54 -14.43 -8.01 -15.23
N HIS A 55 -14.24 -8.11 -13.90
CA HIS A 55 -14.56 -7.03 -12.98
C HIS A 55 -13.52 -5.90 -13.00
N GLY A 56 -12.34 -6.10 -13.62
CA GLY A 56 -11.28 -5.09 -13.64
C GLY A 56 -10.72 -4.81 -12.24
N GLY A 57 -10.35 -3.57 -11.95
CA GLY A 57 -10.00 -3.14 -10.60
C GLY A 57 -8.64 -3.63 -10.07
N ALA A 58 -7.77 -4.17 -10.93
CA ALA A 58 -6.46 -4.65 -10.50
C ALA A 58 -5.60 -3.50 -9.97
N LEU A 59 -4.79 -3.79 -8.95
CA LEU A 59 -3.67 -2.93 -8.59
C LEU A 59 -2.52 -3.25 -9.55
N ARG A 60 -2.10 -2.25 -10.31
CA ARG A 60 -0.94 -2.35 -11.18
C ARG A 60 0.27 -1.79 -10.47
N LEU A 61 1.32 -2.60 -10.36
CA LEU A 61 2.62 -2.19 -9.84
C LEU A 61 3.58 -1.99 -11.01
N HIS A 62 4.05 -0.77 -11.20
CA HIS A 62 5.01 -0.43 -12.26
C HIS A 62 6.43 -0.81 -11.84
N ARG A 63 7.18 -1.34 -12.81
CA ARG A 63 8.58 -1.77 -12.71
C ARG A 63 9.47 -1.10 -13.76
N ASP A 64 8.89 -0.21 -14.55
CA ASP A 64 9.62 0.71 -15.41
C ASP A 64 10.31 1.80 -14.58
N SER A 65 11.18 2.59 -15.20
CA SER A 65 11.97 3.60 -14.49
C SER A 65 11.20 4.89 -14.17
N GLY A 66 9.95 4.99 -14.60
CA GLY A 66 9.09 6.14 -14.34
C GLY A 66 8.60 6.21 -12.91
N MET A 67 8.38 7.42 -12.40
CA MET A 67 7.65 7.63 -11.15
C MET A 67 6.16 7.74 -11.47
N ASP A 68 5.64 8.96 -11.68
CA ASP A 68 4.22 9.17 -11.94
C ASP A 68 3.81 8.86 -13.39
N GLU A 69 4.77 8.84 -14.31
CA GLU A 69 4.53 8.63 -15.75
C GLU A 69 5.57 7.70 -16.37
N LEU A 70 5.20 7.01 -17.46
CA LEU A 70 6.12 6.18 -18.23
C LEU A 70 7.13 7.06 -18.99
N PRO A 71 8.45 6.83 -18.84
CA PRO A 71 9.45 7.62 -19.54
C PRO A 71 9.39 7.42 -21.05
N VAL A 72 9.67 8.50 -21.80
CA VAL A 72 9.71 8.44 -23.27
C VAL A 72 10.80 7.48 -23.72
N GLY A 73 10.43 6.51 -24.55
CA GLY A 73 11.35 5.51 -25.09
C GLY A 73 11.50 4.24 -24.24
N GLU A 74 10.81 4.15 -23.11
CA GLU A 74 10.71 2.92 -22.32
C GLU A 74 9.40 2.16 -22.62
N LEU A 75 9.46 0.82 -22.63
CA LEU A 75 8.26 0.00 -22.74
C LEU A 75 7.62 -0.17 -21.36
N PRO A 76 6.27 -0.18 -21.24
CA PRO A 76 5.62 -0.45 -19.98
C PRO A 76 6.05 -1.80 -19.41
N ASN A 77 6.46 -1.81 -18.13
CA ASN A 77 6.78 -3.02 -17.39
C ASN A 77 6.00 -2.99 -16.07
N PHE A 78 5.12 -3.96 -15.85
CA PHE A 78 4.25 -3.96 -14.69
C PHE A 78 3.78 -5.37 -14.30
N VAL A 79 3.23 -5.47 -13.09
CA VAL A 79 2.49 -6.64 -12.62
C VAL A 79 1.11 -6.22 -12.11
N ASP A 80 0.08 -6.90 -12.57
CA ASP A 80 -1.30 -6.68 -12.14
C ASP A 80 -1.70 -7.70 -11.07
N ILE A 81 -2.24 -7.19 -9.97
CA ILE A 81 -2.72 -8.00 -8.84
C ILE A 81 -4.25 -7.85 -8.76
N PRO A 82 -5.02 -8.94 -8.94
CA PRO A 82 -6.47 -8.87 -8.80
C PRO A 82 -6.83 -8.61 -7.33
N PRO A 83 -7.87 -7.81 -7.04
CA PRO A 83 -8.26 -7.45 -5.67
C PRO A 83 -9.07 -8.56 -4.99
N GLN A 84 -8.62 -9.81 -5.08
CA GLN A 84 -9.31 -10.97 -4.53
C GLN A 84 -9.26 -11.00 -3.00
N ALA A 85 -10.39 -11.26 -2.34
CA ALA A 85 -10.49 -11.37 -0.88
C ALA A 85 -9.39 -12.25 -0.27
N GLY A 86 -8.78 -11.77 0.81
CA GLY A 86 -7.69 -12.47 1.51
C GLY A 86 -6.30 -12.25 0.90
N THR A 87 -6.21 -11.53 -0.22
CA THR A 87 -4.93 -11.19 -0.84
C THR A 87 -4.30 -10.00 -0.11
N LEU A 88 -3.11 -10.22 0.43
CA LEU A 88 -2.27 -9.20 1.04
C LEU A 88 -1.14 -8.81 0.08
N VAL A 89 -1.05 -7.52 -0.24
CA VAL A 89 0.03 -6.94 -1.06
C VAL A 89 0.86 -6.03 -0.18
N VAL A 90 2.19 -6.11 -0.30
CA VAL A 90 3.12 -5.24 0.45
C VAL A 90 4.24 -4.79 -0.48
N PHE A 91 4.54 -3.49 -0.52
CA PHE A 91 5.58 -2.91 -1.36
C PHE A 91 6.18 -1.65 -0.75
N ARG A 92 7.29 -1.16 -1.31
CA ARG A 92 7.99 0.05 -0.85
C ARG A 92 7.25 1.31 -1.27
N SER A 93 6.82 2.12 -0.32
CA SER A 93 5.95 3.29 -0.55
C SER A 93 6.57 4.34 -1.48
N ASN A 94 7.90 4.49 -1.46
CA ASN A 94 8.64 5.49 -2.23
C ASN A 94 9.30 4.95 -3.52
N LEU A 95 9.24 3.65 -3.78
CA LEU A 95 9.96 3.02 -4.90
C LEU A 95 9.06 2.32 -5.91
N VAL A 96 7.80 2.05 -5.55
CA VAL A 96 6.89 1.27 -6.40
C VAL A 96 5.73 2.17 -6.82
N PRO A 97 5.82 2.80 -8.00
CA PRO A 97 4.70 3.49 -8.58
C PRO A 97 3.58 2.49 -8.86
N HIS A 98 2.36 2.88 -8.57
CA HIS A 98 1.22 2.00 -8.71
C HIS A 98 -0.06 2.75 -9.03
N GLU A 99 -0.99 2.07 -9.68
CA GLU A 99 -2.30 2.59 -10.01
C GLU A 99 -3.39 1.55 -9.73
N VAL A 100 -4.61 2.02 -9.52
CA VAL A 100 -5.80 1.16 -9.45
C VAL A 100 -6.49 1.30 -10.80
N LEU A 101 -6.46 0.24 -11.59
CA LEU A 101 -7.18 0.17 -12.86
C LEU A 101 -8.69 0.31 -12.61
N THR A 102 -9.42 0.80 -13.60
CA THR A 102 -10.87 0.98 -13.51
C THR A 102 -11.56 -0.33 -13.13
N THR A 103 -12.42 -0.26 -12.11
CA THR A 103 -13.25 -1.39 -11.67
C THR A 103 -14.64 -1.31 -12.30
N ASN A 104 -15.23 -2.44 -12.66
CA ASN A 104 -16.61 -2.58 -13.13
C ASN A 104 -17.55 -3.07 -12.01
N GLN A 105 -17.02 -3.30 -10.81
CA GLN A 105 -17.74 -3.74 -9.62
C GLN A 105 -17.27 -2.94 -8.41
N GLU A 106 -18.04 -2.97 -7.32
CA GLU A 106 -17.59 -2.41 -6.04
C GLU A 106 -16.31 -3.09 -5.58
N ARG A 107 -15.30 -2.30 -5.25
CA ARG A 107 -13.98 -2.78 -4.83
C ARG A 107 -13.58 -2.13 -3.53
N SER A 108 -13.29 -2.93 -2.52
CA SER A 108 -12.80 -2.48 -1.22
C SER A 108 -11.47 -3.12 -0.81
N ALA A 109 -10.71 -2.38 0.00
CA ALA A 109 -9.48 -2.85 0.62
C ALA A 109 -9.25 -2.10 1.94
N VAL A 110 -8.57 -2.75 2.88
CA VAL A 110 -7.85 -2.04 3.94
C VAL A 110 -6.48 -1.68 3.37
N VAL A 111 -6.20 -0.39 3.29
CA VAL A 111 -4.91 0.16 2.84
C VAL A 111 -4.19 0.70 4.07
N GLY A 112 -2.89 0.54 4.14
CA GLY A 112 -2.12 1.14 5.21
C GLY A 112 -0.64 1.25 4.91
N TRP A 113 0.07 1.87 5.83
CA TRP A 113 1.48 2.16 5.70
C TRP A 113 2.23 1.88 7.00
N PHE A 114 3.36 1.19 6.92
CA PHE A 114 4.32 1.09 8.01
C PHE A 114 5.29 2.26 7.98
N LEU A 115 5.43 2.93 9.12
CA LEU A 115 6.23 4.14 9.22
C LEU A 115 7.67 3.84 9.69
N ALA A 116 8.60 4.75 9.37
CA ALA A 116 9.95 4.74 9.90
C ALA A 116 9.96 5.07 11.39
N ALA A 117 10.86 4.44 12.15
CA ALA A 117 11.13 4.75 13.56
C ALA A 117 11.99 6.00 13.75
N GLU A 118 12.69 6.41 12.70
CA GLU A 118 13.56 7.58 12.67
C GLU A 118 13.21 8.44 11.45
N ASP A 119 13.47 9.73 11.53
CA ASP A 119 13.17 10.64 10.43
C ASP A 119 13.94 10.22 9.15
N PRO A 120 13.23 9.88 8.07
CA PRO A 120 13.87 9.42 6.84
C PRO A 120 14.63 10.56 6.13
N ASN A 121 14.39 11.83 6.49
CA ASN A 121 15.03 12.98 5.87
C ASN A 121 16.39 13.34 6.49
N THR A 122 16.78 12.75 7.62
CA THR A 122 18.00 13.13 8.36
C THR A 122 19.30 12.55 7.78
N CYS A 123 19.24 11.71 6.74
CA CYS A 123 20.42 11.14 6.06
C CYS A 123 20.99 12.08 4.97
N LYS A 124 21.52 13.25 5.35
CA LYS A 124 22.34 14.10 4.44
C LYS A 124 23.82 14.25 4.87
N ASN A 125 24.28 13.62 5.97
CA ASN A 125 25.60 13.92 6.55
C ASN A 125 26.43 12.72 7.07
N LYS A 126 26.58 11.64 6.29
CA LYS A 126 27.66 10.66 6.54
C LYS A 126 28.36 10.29 5.23
N ASN A 127 29.68 10.47 5.20
CA ASN A 127 30.59 10.26 4.09
C ASN A 127 30.24 9.03 3.23
N MET A 128 29.92 9.28 1.96
CA MET A 128 29.50 8.29 1.00
C MET A 128 30.72 7.64 0.33
N ASN A 129 31.41 6.77 1.07
CA ASN A 129 32.38 5.81 0.52
C ASN A 129 31.87 4.38 0.74
N SER A 130 30.81 4.01 0.02
CA SER A 130 30.56 2.61 -0.38
C SER A 130 29.50 2.59 -1.48
N LEU A 131 29.98 2.57 -2.72
CA LEU A 131 29.16 2.23 -3.88
C LEU A 131 28.77 0.76 -3.75
N ILE A 132 27.49 0.48 -3.45
CA ILE A 132 26.91 -0.84 -3.67
C ILE A 132 26.38 -0.84 -5.12
N PRO A 133 26.82 -1.78 -5.98
CA PRO A 133 26.36 -1.81 -7.36
C PRO A 133 24.85 -2.05 -7.41
N VAL A 134 24.16 -1.25 -8.23
CA VAL A 134 22.77 -1.50 -8.64
C VAL A 134 22.80 -2.68 -9.60
N GLY A 135 22.82 -3.89 -9.04
CA GLY A 135 22.73 -5.15 -9.74
C GLY A 135 21.46 -5.87 -9.29
N GLN A 136 20.54 -6.07 -10.23
CA GLN A 136 19.53 -7.13 -10.29
C GLN A 136 19.34 -7.94 -9.00
N ASN A 137 18.46 -7.49 -8.10
CA ASN A 137 17.78 -8.29 -7.06
C ASN A 137 16.83 -7.39 -6.23
N CYS A 138 15.89 -6.69 -6.88
CA CYS A 138 14.85 -5.93 -6.19
C CYS A 138 13.57 -6.76 -6.01
N ILE A 139 13.68 -8.05 -5.70
CA ILE A 139 12.55 -8.87 -5.25
C ILE A 139 13.15 -9.87 -4.25
N ALA A 140 12.92 -9.65 -2.95
CA ALA A 140 12.85 -10.65 -1.86
C ALA A 140 13.52 -10.27 -0.54
N LEU A 141 14.44 -9.29 -0.46
CA LEU A 141 15.22 -9.12 0.78
C LEU A 141 14.49 -8.44 1.94
N ASP A 142 13.27 -7.92 1.75
CA ASP A 142 12.55 -7.24 2.85
C ASP A 142 11.05 -7.53 2.95
N THR A 143 10.56 -8.47 2.14
CA THR A 143 9.21 -9.03 2.29
C THR A 143 9.10 -9.75 3.64
N LEU A 144 10.18 -10.36 4.16
CA LEU A 144 10.17 -11.03 5.46
C LEU A 144 10.00 -10.06 6.63
N THR A 145 10.59 -8.87 6.58
CA THR A 145 10.46 -7.86 7.65
C THR A 145 9.03 -7.33 7.69
N ALA A 146 8.47 -6.98 6.54
CA ALA A 146 7.09 -6.56 6.42
C ALA A 146 6.09 -7.68 6.78
N LEU A 147 6.36 -8.92 6.36
CA LEU A 147 5.55 -10.10 6.74
C LEU A 147 5.67 -10.41 8.24
N ARG A 148 6.83 -10.22 8.87
CA ARG A 148 7.00 -10.34 10.33
C ARG A 148 6.24 -9.23 11.06
N ALA A 149 6.34 -7.99 10.60
CA ALA A 149 5.56 -6.88 11.14
C ALA A 149 4.05 -7.16 11.03
N LEU A 150 3.58 -7.64 9.88
CA LEU A 150 2.19 -8.05 9.69
C LEU A 150 1.81 -9.24 10.57
N ARG A 151 2.61 -10.30 10.61
CA ARG A 151 2.39 -11.45 11.49
C ARG A 151 2.32 -11.05 12.96
N ASP A 152 3.15 -10.12 13.39
CA ASP A 152 3.24 -9.70 14.78
C ASP A 152 2.15 -8.65 15.11
N ALA A 153 1.63 -7.94 14.12
CA ALA A 153 0.55 -6.95 14.25
C ALA A 153 -0.86 -7.58 14.16
N VAL A 154 -1.09 -8.54 13.27
CA VAL A 154 -2.41 -9.15 12.99
C VAL A 154 -3.09 -9.73 14.25
N PRO A 155 -2.41 -10.52 15.12
CA PRO A 155 -3.02 -11.02 16.35
C PRO A 155 -3.38 -9.91 17.35
N ARG A 156 -2.65 -8.80 17.35
CA ARG A 156 -2.88 -7.67 18.27
C ARG A 156 -3.99 -6.75 17.77
N MET A 157 -4.12 -6.60 16.46
CA MET A 157 -5.28 -5.97 15.83
C MET A 157 -6.55 -6.78 16.12
N ALA A 158 -6.48 -8.12 16.01
CA ALA A 158 -7.60 -9.00 16.36
C ALA A 158 -7.99 -8.96 17.86
N GLN A 159 -7.03 -8.74 18.77
CA GLN A 159 -7.31 -8.58 20.21
C GLN A 159 -7.90 -7.21 20.59
N LYS A 160 -7.70 -6.17 19.76
CA LYS A 160 -8.31 -4.84 19.97
C LYS A 160 -9.72 -4.72 19.39
N VAL A 161 -10.17 -5.68 18.58
CA VAL A 161 -11.59 -5.83 18.24
C VAL A 161 -12.27 -6.55 19.40
N GLN A 162 -12.61 -5.80 20.45
CA GLN A 162 -13.65 -6.28 21.35
C GLN A 162 -14.95 -6.36 20.54
N PRO A 163 -15.79 -7.41 20.70
CA PRO A 163 -17.15 -7.33 20.20
C PRO A 163 -17.78 -6.09 20.83
N GLN A 164 -18.03 -5.07 20.02
CA GLN A 164 -18.89 -3.97 20.43
C GLN A 164 -20.22 -4.62 20.85
N PRO A 165 -20.81 -4.25 22.00
CA PRO A 165 -22.20 -4.62 22.26
C PRO A 165 -23.04 -4.17 21.06
N ALA A 166 -24.04 -4.96 20.68
CA ALA A 166 -24.92 -4.64 19.56
C ALA A 166 -25.39 -3.18 19.70
N VAL A 167 -24.89 -2.32 18.80
CA VAL A 167 -25.31 -0.92 18.75
C VAL A 167 -26.74 -0.95 18.23
N ASP A 168 -27.66 -0.40 19.02
CA ASP A 168 -29.03 -0.21 18.59
C ASP A 168 -29.08 0.91 17.56
N TYR A 169 -29.27 0.53 16.29
CA TYR A 169 -29.36 1.46 15.16
C TYR A 169 -30.77 2.04 14.97
N SER A 170 -31.73 1.75 15.86
CA SER A 170 -33.13 2.21 15.74
C SER A 170 -33.30 3.73 15.77
N GLY A 171 -32.27 4.48 16.16
CA GLY A 171 -32.25 5.95 16.19
C GLY A 171 -31.43 6.63 15.08
N MET A 172 -30.79 5.90 14.16
CA MET A 172 -30.03 6.53 13.07
C MET A 172 -30.96 6.98 11.94
N ILE A 173 -31.05 8.31 11.75
CA ILE A 173 -31.67 8.91 10.57
C ILE A 173 -30.71 8.71 9.39
N TRP A 174 -31.11 7.89 8.42
CA TRP A 174 -30.45 7.83 7.12
C TRP A 174 -30.87 9.06 6.33
N ALA A 175 -29.91 9.95 6.03
CA ALA A 175 -30.11 10.94 4.99
C ALA A 175 -30.07 10.20 3.64
N GLU A 176 -31.25 9.79 3.16
CA GLU A 176 -31.41 9.40 1.76
C GLU A 176 -31.21 10.64 0.90
N THR A 177 -30.07 10.75 0.22
CA THR A 177 -29.90 11.75 -0.84
C THR A 177 -30.63 11.25 -2.08
N THR A 178 -31.67 11.98 -2.45
CA THR A 178 -32.43 11.93 -3.71
C THR A 178 -31.57 12.09 -4.95
#